data_AF-A0A8T8XC42-F1
#
_entry.id   AF-A0A8T8XC42-F1
#
_cell.length_a   1.000
_cell.length_b   1.000
_cell.length_c   1.000
_cell.angle_alpha   90.00
_cell.angle_beta   90.00
_cell.angle_gamma   90.00
#
_symmetry.space_group_name_H-M   'P 1'
#
loop_
_entity.id
_entity.type
_entity.pdbx_description
1 polymer ?
#
loop_
_entity_poly.entity_id
_entity_poly.type
_entity_poly.pdbx_seq_one_letter_code
_entity_poly.pdbx_strand_id
1 'polypeptide(L)'
;MLLLLLLLLLLLLLLLLLLRDQIRAMHELIRARTQLMAESSGDSFAPHVVFGTSCVLALLEPTTSPLSPATKSLIDALGILESHRAILYGDTATLDPARFAIHQSPPQPIRPDPPDPGRAILKLMVQTTNFAKRLFDEIEAIDPDRRPSEPRLDARARAGLAIREALLNGRDEATTSLRRPRPIEPSTQLAVVLNHALELYHCMNFTFYPCWSTRTVPRLTQREVDANVAAILHRSGWLLADTDIPAVLLLFPVRMAGAHASGQHARERVLDTIRMIRQKGFVVADRIEVDLHEVWAYEEGAGEL
;
A
#
# COMPACT_ATOMS: atom_id res chain seq x y z
N MET A 1 -11.22 -7.67 22.04
CA MET A 1 -9.94 -8.30 22.42
C MET A 1 -9.89 -9.80 22.13
N LEU A 2 -10.80 -10.61 22.67
CA LEU A 2 -10.78 -12.08 22.51
C LEU A 2 -10.89 -12.55 21.04
N LEU A 3 -11.71 -11.86 20.22
CA LEU A 3 -11.94 -12.22 18.81
C LEU A 3 -10.74 -11.90 17.90
N LEU A 4 -10.04 -10.79 18.18
CA LEU A 4 -8.81 -10.39 17.48
C LEU A 4 -7.66 -11.34 17.84
N LEU A 5 -7.59 -11.73 19.12
CA LEU A 5 -6.66 -12.76 19.60
C LEU A 5 -6.94 -14.11 18.95
N LEU A 6 -8.21 -14.48 18.77
CA LEU A 6 -8.61 -15.71 18.09
C LEU A 6 -8.25 -15.69 16.60
N LEU A 7 -8.45 -14.56 15.91
CA LEU A 7 -8.11 -14.42 14.50
C LEU A 7 -6.59 -14.45 14.28
N LEU A 8 -5.82 -13.79 15.17
CA LEU A 8 -4.36 -13.88 15.22
C LEU A 8 -3.90 -15.30 15.55
N LEU A 9 -4.52 -15.99 16.51
CA LEU A 9 -4.22 -17.39 16.81
C LEU A 9 -4.53 -18.28 15.62
N LEU A 10 -5.62 -18.05 14.88
CA LEU A 10 -5.99 -18.83 13.70
C LEU A 10 -5.00 -18.59 12.56
N LEU A 11 -4.60 -17.34 12.30
CA LEU A 11 -3.60 -16.97 11.31
C LEU A 11 -2.24 -17.57 11.67
N LEU A 12 -1.89 -17.55 12.96
CA LEU A 12 -0.67 -18.15 13.50
C LEU A 12 -0.71 -19.69 13.41
N LEU A 13 -1.87 -20.31 13.67
CA LEU A 13 -2.06 -21.75 13.53
C LEU A 13 -1.97 -22.18 12.07
N LEU A 14 -2.56 -21.40 11.15
CA LEU A 14 -2.45 -21.62 9.71
C LEU A 14 -1.01 -21.45 9.23
N LEU A 15 -0.29 -20.43 9.71
CA LEU A 15 1.13 -20.26 9.43
C LEU A 15 1.96 -21.42 10.01
N LEU A 16 1.70 -21.86 11.24
CA LEU A 16 2.40 -22.99 11.86
C LEU A 16 2.13 -24.31 11.13
N LEU A 17 0.91 -24.50 10.62
CA LEU A 17 0.54 -25.65 9.78
C LEU A 17 1.20 -25.59 8.40
N LEU A 18 1.37 -24.39 7.84
CA LEU A 18 2.13 -24.14 6.59
C LEU A 18 3.65 -24.29 6.77
N LEU A 19 4.17 -24.15 8.00
CA LEU A 19 5.60 -24.08 8.32
C LEU A 19 6.15 -25.32 9.05
N ARG A 20 5.42 -26.44 9.05
CA ARG A 20 5.73 -27.64 9.85
C ARG A 20 7.16 -28.17 9.69
N ASP A 21 7.82 -27.90 8.56
CA ASP A 21 9.18 -28.38 8.24
C ASP A 21 10.25 -27.26 8.13
N GLN A 22 9.94 -25.99 8.46
CA GLN A 22 10.82 -24.84 8.22
C GLN A 22 11.28 -24.15 9.52
N ILE A 23 12.33 -24.71 10.15
CA ILE A 23 12.89 -24.27 11.45
C ILE A 23 13.31 -22.79 11.47
N ARG A 24 13.80 -22.25 10.34
CA ARG A 24 14.24 -20.84 10.24
C ARG A 24 13.06 -19.86 10.24
N ALA A 25 11.97 -20.20 9.57
CA ALA A 25 10.73 -19.41 9.58
C ALA A 25 10.06 -19.44 10.95
N MET A 26 10.15 -20.57 11.66
CA MET A 26 9.66 -20.71 13.03
C MET A 26 10.43 -19.81 14.03
N HIS A 27 11.74 -19.59 13.83
CA HIS A 27 12.54 -18.71 14.69
C HIS A 27 12.17 -17.21 14.55
N GLU A 28 11.96 -16.72 13.33
CA GLU A 28 11.52 -15.34 13.09
C GLU A 28 10.08 -15.12 13.59
N LEU A 29 9.21 -16.12 13.46
CA LEU A 29 7.85 -16.09 13.99
C LEU A 29 7.81 -16.05 15.53
N ILE A 30 8.70 -16.80 16.19
CA ILE A 30 8.83 -16.79 17.66
C ILE A 30 9.37 -15.43 18.16
N ARG A 31 10.31 -14.81 17.44
CA ARG A 31 10.82 -13.48 17.76
C ARG A 31 9.76 -12.39 17.60
N ALA A 32 9.01 -12.42 16.50
CA ALA A 32 7.88 -11.50 16.29
C ALA A 32 6.80 -11.66 17.38
N ARG A 33 6.56 -12.89 17.85
CA ARG A 33 5.59 -13.20 18.93
C ARG A 33 6.03 -12.71 20.31
N THR A 34 7.31 -12.84 20.69
CA THR A 34 7.77 -12.44 22.03
C THR A 34 7.78 -10.92 22.24
N GLN A 35 7.98 -10.13 21.18
CA GLN A 35 7.93 -8.66 21.27
C GLN A 35 6.50 -8.10 21.21
N LEU A 36 5.58 -8.80 20.54
CA LEU A 36 4.15 -8.42 20.46
C LEU A 36 3.42 -8.49 21.80
N MET A 37 3.88 -9.35 22.73
CA MET A 37 3.24 -9.52 24.04
C MET A 37 3.65 -8.45 25.06
N ALA A 38 4.50 -7.48 24.68
CA ALA A 38 5.08 -6.50 25.60
C ALA A 38 4.52 -5.07 25.48
N GLU A 39 3.70 -4.74 24.48
CA GLU A 39 3.34 -3.34 24.20
C GLU A 39 1.83 -3.09 24.02
N SER A 40 1.34 -2.03 24.66
CA SER A 40 -0.07 -1.61 24.66
C SER A 40 -0.42 -0.49 23.66
N SER A 41 0.57 0.12 22.99
CA SER A 41 0.37 1.30 22.12
C SER A 41 0.12 0.98 20.65
N GLY A 42 0.54 -0.19 20.17
CA GLY A 42 0.44 -0.56 18.75
C GLY A 42 1.54 0.04 17.85
N ASP A 43 2.48 0.82 18.39
CA ASP A 43 3.56 1.47 17.62
C ASP A 43 4.51 0.45 16.96
N SER A 44 4.71 -0.70 17.60
CA SER A 44 5.50 -1.82 17.10
C SER A 44 4.75 -2.76 16.14
N PHE A 45 3.43 -2.60 15.98
CA PHE A 45 2.61 -3.54 15.18
C PHE A 45 3.01 -3.56 13.70
N ALA A 46 3.10 -2.38 13.08
CA ALA A 46 3.44 -2.25 11.66
C ALA A 46 4.90 -2.64 11.33
N PRO A 47 5.94 -2.21 12.09
CA PRO A 47 7.31 -2.57 11.76
C PRO A 47 7.65 -4.03 12.07
N HIS A 48 6.94 -4.72 12.97
CA HIS A 48 7.33 -6.08 13.40
C HIS A 48 6.39 -7.19 12.90
N VAL A 49 5.07 -7.02 12.94
CA VAL A 49 4.14 -8.10 12.51
C VAL A 49 4.09 -8.18 11.00
N VAL A 50 3.92 -7.04 10.33
CA VAL A 50 3.80 -7.00 8.87
C VAL A 50 5.13 -7.39 8.21
N PHE A 51 6.23 -6.81 8.68
CA PHE A 51 7.58 -7.14 8.19
C PHE A 51 7.99 -8.58 8.50
N GLY A 52 7.78 -9.06 9.73
CA GLY A 52 8.14 -10.43 10.09
C GLY A 52 7.35 -11.45 9.26
N THR A 53 6.06 -11.19 9.03
CA THR A 53 5.21 -12.07 8.23
C THR A 53 5.56 -12.00 6.74
N SER A 54 5.89 -10.81 6.21
CA SER A 54 6.32 -10.64 4.82
C SER A 54 7.67 -11.30 4.54
N CYS A 55 8.62 -11.23 5.47
CA CYS A 55 9.87 -11.98 5.42
C CYS A 55 9.65 -13.50 5.44
N VAL A 56 8.78 -13.99 6.32
CA VAL A 56 8.43 -15.43 6.36
C VAL A 56 7.82 -15.87 5.03
N LEU A 57 6.92 -15.07 4.44
CA LEU A 57 6.37 -15.36 3.11
C LEU A 57 7.43 -15.32 2.01
N ALA A 58 8.36 -14.36 2.04
CA ALA A 58 9.45 -14.26 1.06
C ALA A 58 10.42 -15.44 1.11
N LEU A 59 10.48 -16.14 2.25
CA LEU A 59 11.28 -17.35 2.48
C LEU A 59 10.53 -18.64 2.10
N LEU A 60 9.22 -18.59 1.84
CA LEU A 60 8.49 -19.77 1.38
C LEU A 60 9.00 -20.20 0.00
N GLU A 61 9.33 -21.48 -0.13
CA GLU A 61 9.73 -22.04 -1.42
C GLU A 61 8.56 -22.03 -2.40
N PRO A 62 8.80 -21.76 -3.70
CA PRO A 62 7.76 -21.87 -4.72
C PRO A 62 7.20 -23.30 -4.76
N THR A 63 5.99 -23.50 -4.26
CA THR A 63 5.28 -24.77 -4.37
C THR A 63 4.87 -25.03 -5.81
N THR A 64 5.11 -26.25 -6.28
CA THR A 64 4.69 -26.74 -7.62
C THR A 64 3.19 -26.97 -7.73
N SER A 65 2.47 -26.99 -6.60
CA SER A 65 1.01 -27.10 -6.55
C SER A 65 0.33 -25.74 -6.63
N PRO A 66 -0.83 -25.63 -7.32
CA PRO A 66 -1.61 -24.41 -7.37
C PRO A 66 -2.12 -24.05 -5.97
N LEU A 67 -1.88 -22.80 -5.55
CA LEU A 67 -2.35 -22.29 -4.26
C LEU A 67 -3.88 -22.21 -4.21
N SER A 68 -4.44 -22.47 -3.03
CA SER A 68 -5.87 -22.27 -2.77
C SER A 68 -6.25 -20.78 -2.93
N PRO A 69 -7.50 -20.44 -3.32
CA PRO A 69 -7.96 -19.06 -3.41
C PRO A 69 -7.75 -18.26 -2.10
N ALA A 70 -7.99 -18.89 -0.94
CA ALA A 70 -7.78 -18.26 0.36
C ALA A 70 -6.31 -17.94 0.62
N THR A 71 -5.40 -18.85 0.26
CA THR A 71 -3.96 -18.63 0.38
C THR A 71 -3.48 -17.51 -0.54
N LYS A 72 -4.01 -17.43 -1.77
CA LYS A 72 -3.68 -16.33 -2.70
C LYS A 72 -4.12 -14.98 -2.12
N SER A 73 -5.37 -14.88 -1.66
CA SER A 73 -5.91 -13.67 -1.04
C SER A 73 -5.11 -13.23 0.19
N LEU A 74 -4.67 -14.19 1.03
CA LEU A 74 -3.83 -13.90 2.19
C LEU A 74 -2.45 -13.35 1.78
N ILE A 75 -1.80 -13.94 0.78
CA ILE A 75 -0.51 -13.46 0.26
C ILE A 75 -0.65 -12.06 -0.33
N ASP A 76 -1.70 -11.81 -1.11
CA ASP A 76 -1.94 -10.51 -1.72
C ASP A 76 -2.18 -9.43 -0.64
N ALA A 77 -2.97 -9.75 0.39
CA ALA A 77 -3.19 -8.87 1.55
C ALA A 77 -1.89 -8.56 2.31
N LEU A 78 -1.04 -9.56 2.53
CA LEU A 78 0.26 -9.38 3.19
C LEU A 78 1.24 -8.57 2.34
N GLY A 79 1.21 -8.73 1.01
CA GLY A 79 1.96 -7.90 0.07
C GLY A 79 1.53 -6.43 0.11
N ILE A 80 0.22 -6.18 0.18
CA ILE A 80 -0.32 -4.83 0.32
C ILE A 80 0.14 -4.21 1.65
N LEU A 81 0.02 -4.95 2.76
CA LEU A 81 0.44 -4.48 4.08
C LEU A 81 1.94 -4.21 4.15
N GLU A 82 2.79 -5.08 3.61
CA GLU A 82 4.24 -4.86 3.55
C GLU A 82 4.58 -3.61 2.73
N SER A 83 3.89 -3.43 1.61
CA SER A 83 4.05 -2.22 0.80
C SER A 83 3.63 -0.97 1.58
N HIS A 84 2.55 -1.04 2.37
CA HIS A 84 2.15 0.07 3.25
C HIS A 84 3.21 0.38 4.30
N ARG A 85 3.75 -0.65 4.98
CA ARG A 85 4.84 -0.48 5.94
C ARG A 85 6.03 0.22 5.28
N ALA A 86 6.47 -0.28 4.14
CA ALA A 86 7.61 0.26 3.43
C ALA A 86 7.39 1.71 2.97
N ILE A 87 6.16 2.07 2.56
CA ILE A 87 5.79 3.46 2.26
C ILE A 87 5.82 4.34 3.51
N LEU A 88 5.20 3.89 4.60
CA LEU A 88 5.07 4.67 5.84
C LEU A 88 6.43 4.98 6.48
N TYR A 89 7.35 4.02 6.45
CA TYR A 89 8.67 4.15 7.08
C TYR A 89 9.79 4.53 6.09
N GLY A 90 9.46 4.79 4.82
CA GLY A 90 10.46 5.12 3.80
C GLY A 90 11.51 4.01 3.59
N ASP A 91 11.06 2.75 3.61
CA ASP A 91 11.89 1.55 3.50
C ASP A 91 11.64 0.80 2.18
N THR A 92 12.42 -0.24 1.92
CA THR A 92 12.23 -1.14 0.78
C THR A 92 11.13 -2.17 1.07
N ALA A 93 10.30 -2.43 0.06
CA ALA A 93 9.36 -3.55 0.09
C ALA A 93 10.13 -4.84 -0.25
N THR A 94 10.09 -5.81 0.67
CA THR A 94 10.86 -7.06 0.58
C THR A 94 10.19 -8.17 -0.21
N LEU A 95 8.85 -8.11 -0.35
CA LEU A 95 8.10 -9.07 -1.15
C LEU A 95 8.30 -8.80 -2.64
N ASP A 96 8.90 -9.77 -3.34
CA ASP A 96 8.96 -9.77 -4.81
C ASP A 96 7.70 -10.45 -5.38
N PRO A 97 6.78 -9.71 -6.03
CA PRO A 97 5.59 -10.27 -6.64
C PRO A 97 5.90 -11.32 -7.72
N ALA A 98 7.09 -11.24 -8.36
CA ALA A 98 7.51 -12.20 -9.38
C ALA A 98 7.79 -13.59 -8.80
N ARG A 99 8.23 -13.69 -7.54
CA ARG A 99 8.39 -14.99 -6.86
C ARG A 99 7.06 -15.73 -6.72
N PHE A 100 5.96 -15.00 -6.55
CA PHE A 100 4.62 -15.57 -6.43
C PHE A 100 3.87 -15.66 -7.77
N ALA A 101 4.43 -15.08 -8.84
CA ALA A 101 3.95 -15.28 -10.20
C ALA A 101 4.16 -16.74 -10.68
N ILE A 102 5.09 -17.47 -10.04
CA ILE A 102 5.37 -18.90 -10.30
C ILE A 102 4.15 -19.79 -9.93
N HIS A 103 3.20 -19.30 -9.13
CA HIS A 103 1.97 -20.01 -8.76
C HIS A 103 0.80 -19.81 -9.73
N GLN A 104 1.06 -19.23 -10.91
CA GLN A 104 0.09 -19.22 -11.99
C GLN A 104 0.00 -20.64 -12.57
N SER A 105 -1.23 -21.11 -12.78
CA SER A 105 -1.46 -22.22 -13.69
C SER A 105 -0.76 -21.90 -15.03
N PRO A 106 -0.12 -22.87 -15.69
CA PRO A 106 0.57 -22.62 -16.96
C PRO A 106 -0.37 -21.89 -17.93
N PRO A 107 0.15 -20.91 -18.70
CA PRO A 107 -0.67 -20.10 -19.59
C PRO A 107 -1.51 -21.00 -20.50
N GLN A 108 -2.82 -20.89 -20.38
CA GLN A 108 -3.75 -21.59 -21.27
C GLN A 108 -3.50 -21.07 -22.70
N PRO A 109 -3.17 -21.94 -23.68
CA PRO A 109 -2.66 -21.52 -24.98
C PRO A 109 -3.68 -20.78 -25.87
N ILE A 110 -4.93 -20.61 -25.43
CA ILE A 110 -6.04 -20.18 -26.29
C ILE A 110 -6.56 -18.77 -25.94
N ARG A 111 -6.23 -18.23 -24.76
CA ARG A 111 -6.47 -16.82 -24.43
C ARG A 111 -5.67 -16.47 -23.17
N PRO A 112 -4.81 -15.44 -23.18
CA PRO A 112 -4.29 -14.92 -21.92
C PRO A 112 -5.47 -14.41 -21.11
N ASP A 113 -5.66 -14.94 -19.90
CA ASP A 113 -6.59 -14.34 -18.96
C ASP A 113 -6.18 -12.88 -18.73
N PRO A 114 -7.14 -11.95 -18.62
CA PRO A 114 -6.83 -10.57 -18.30
C PRO A 114 -6.04 -10.53 -16.98
N PRO A 115 -5.04 -9.64 -16.86
CA PRO A 115 -4.21 -9.54 -15.67
C PRO A 115 -5.08 -9.27 -14.44
N ASP A 116 -4.87 -10.05 -13.38
CA ASP A 116 -5.54 -9.87 -12.10
C ASP A 116 -5.24 -8.46 -11.53
N PRO A 117 -6.26 -7.59 -11.38
CA PRO A 117 -6.08 -6.22 -10.93
C PRO A 117 -5.38 -6.13 -9.57
N GLY A 118 -5.63 -7.07 -8.66
CA GLY A 118 -5.01 -7.11 -7.33
C GLY A 118 -3.50 -7.34 -7.40
N ARG A 119 -3.07 -8.26 -8.25
CA ARG A 119 -1.63 -8.52 -8.47
C ARG A 119 -0.96 -7.41 -9.27
N ALA A 120 -1.65 -6.85 -10.25
CA ALA A 120 -1.15 -5.73 -11.03
C ALA A 120 -0.85 -4.52 -10.13
N ILE A 121 -1.78 -4.17 -9.23
CA ILE A 121 -1.55 -3.07 -8.29
C ILE A 121 -0.45 -3.40 -7.28
N LEU A 122 -0.38 -4.63 -6.76
CA LEU A 122 0.67 -5.02 -5.81
C LEU A 122 2.07 -4.86 -6.43
N LYS A 123 2.21 -5.25 -7.71
CA LYS A 123 3.46 -5.03 -8.46
C LYS A 123 3.82 -3.55 -8.54
N LEU A 124 2.85 -2.69 -8.84
CA LEU A 124 3.05 -1.25 -8.91
C LEU A 124 3.39 -0.67 -7.53
N MET A 125 2.77 -1.14 -6.45
CA MET A 125 3.09 -0.73 -5.08
C MET A 125 4.56 -1.02 -4.75
N VAL A 126 5.01 -2.26 -4.92
CA VAL A 126 6.41 -2.65 -4.66
C VAL A 126 7.39 -1.84 -5.52
N GLN A 127 7.08 -1.66 -6.82
CA GLN A 127 7.91 -0.87 -7.72
C GLN A 127 8.01 0.59 -7.28
N THR A 128 6.88 1.20 -6.91
CA THR A 128 6.80 2.61 -6.51
C THR A 128 7.50 2.84 -5.17
N THR A 129 7.30 1.96 -4.19
CA THR A 129 7.98 2.03 -2.89
C THR A 129 9.50 1.94 -3.05
N ASN A 130 9.98 0.91 -3.76
CA ASN A 130 11.42 0.72 -3.98
C ASN A 130 12.02 1.84 -4.83
N PHE A 131 11.24 2.42 -5.75
CA PHE A 131 11.64 3.61 -6.48
C PHE A 131 11.79 4.82 -5.55
N ALA A 132 10.81 5.09 -4.69
CA ALA A 132 10.84 6.20 -3.75
C ALA A 132 12.05 6.14 -2.81
N LYS A 133 12.33 4.98 -2.21
CA LYS A 133 13.51 4.80 -1.35
C LYS A 133 14.81 5.15 -2.10
N ARG A 134 15.02 4.57 -3.27
CA ARG A 134 16.21 4.89 -4.11
C ARG A 134 16.26 6.36 -4.54
N LEU A 135 15.11 6.96 -4.83
CA LEU A 135 15.01 8.37 -5.20
C LEU A 135 15.55 9.26 -4.08
N PHE A 136 15.10 9.05 -2.86
CA PHE A 136 15.56 9.83 -1.70
C PHE A 136 17.03 9.57 -1.37
N ASP A 137 17.46 8.31 -1.34
CA ASP A 137 18.87 7.95 -1.08
C ASP A 137 19.83 8.62 -2.07
N GLU A 138 19.45 8.70 -3.35
CA GLU A 138 20.26 9.35 -4.38
C GLU A 138 20.29 10.86 -4.24
N ILE A 139 19.15 11.52 -3.98
CA ILE A 139 19.12 12.97 -3.78
C ILE A 139 19.96 13.36 -2.57
N GLU A 140 19.84 12.63 -1.47
CA GLU A 140 20.55 12.89 -0.21
C GLU A 140 22.06 12.66 -0.35
N ALA A 141 22.48 11.74 -1.20
CA ALA A 141 23.89 11.51 -1.53
C ALA A 141 24.51 12.62 -2.42
N ILE A 142 23.69 13.46 -3.08
CA ILE A 142 24.16 14.56 -3.91
C ILE A 142 24.22 15.84 -3.08
N ASP A 143 25.32 16.57 -3.19
CA ASP A 143 25.49 17.91 -2.63
C ASP A 143 24.32 18.83 -3.06
N PRO A 144 23.63 19.51 -2.11
CA PRO A 144 22.49 20.39 -2.40
C PRO A 144 22.70 21.35 -3.58
N ASP A 145 23.89 21.94 -3.71
CA ASP A 145 24.19 22.94 -4.74
C ASP A 145 24.34 22.32 -6.14
N ARG A 146 24.62 21.00 -6.19
CA ARG A 146 24.82 20.25 -7.44
C ARG A 146 23.55 19.58 -7.94
N ARG A 147 22.56 19.35 -7.06
CA ARG A 147 21.28 18.69 -7.41
C ARG A 147 20.57 19.33 -8.61
N PRO A 148 20.48 20.67 -8.76
CA PRO A 148 19.77 21.26 -9.89
C PRO A 148 20.33 20.84 -11.25
N SER A 149 21.64 20.59 -11.35
CA SER A 149 22.33 20.24 -12.59
C SER A 149 22.68 18.75 -12.74
N GLU A 150 22.30 17.89 -11.79
CA GLU A 150 22.73 16.48 -11.76
C GLU A 150 21.98 15.62 -12.80
N PRO A 151 22.66 15.03 -13.80
CA PRO A 151 22.02 14.25 -14.87
C PRO A 151 21.30 12.98 -14.37
N ARG A 152 21.76 12.39 -13.26
CA ARG A 152 21.09 11.22 -12.66
C ARG A 152 19.66 11.54 -12.24
N LEU A 153 19.40 12.77 -11.78
CA LEU A 153 18.06 13.21 -11.41
C LEU A 153 17.14 13.36 -12.63
N ASP A 154 17.66 13.66 -13.82
CA ASP A 154 16.86 13.65 -15.06
C ASP A 154 16.42 12.23 -15.44
N ALA A 155 17.31 11.25 -15.27
CA ALA A 155 16.94 9.84 -15.47
C ALA A 155 15.89 9.39 -14.46
N ARG A 156 15.98 9.84 -13.20
CA ARG A 156 14.97 9.57 -12.17
C ARG A 156 13.64 10.24 -12.45
N ALA A 157 13.63 11.47 -12.95
CA ALA A 157 12.41 12.15 -13.38
C ALA A 157 11.69 11.36 -14.49
N ARG A 158 12.42 10.89 -15.51
CA ARG A 158 11.85 10.04 -16.58
C ARG A 158 11.32 8.71 -16.06
N ALA A 159 12.06 8.04 -15.19
CA ALA A 159 11.59 6.81 -14.56
C ALA A 159 10.34 7.02 -13.70
N GLY A 160 10.26 8.15 -12.98
CA GLY A 160 9.07 8.57 -12.25
C GLY A 160 7.86 8.76 -13.17
N LEU A 161 8.04 9.42 -14.32
CA LEU A 161 6.98 9.60 -15.32
C LEU A 161 6.46 8.25 -15.85
N ALA A 162 7.36 7.32 -16.15
CA ALA A 162 6.99 5.97 -16.61
C ALA A 162 6.18 5.19 -15.56
N ILE A 163 6.51 5.32 -14.26
CA ILE A 163 5.73 4.72 -13.18
C ILE A 163 4.32 5.33 -13.12
N ARG A 164 4.20 6.66 -13.25
CA ARG A 164 2.90 7.32 -13.28
C ARG A 164 2.06 6.86 -14.47
N GLU A 165 2.65 6.75 -15.65
CA GLU A 165 1.96 6.23 -16.84
C GLU A 165 1.46 4.80 -16.62
N ALA A 166 2.26 3.94 -16.01
CA ALA A 166 1.83 2.58 -15.66
C ALA A 166 0.68 2.55 -14.65
N LEU A 167 0.63 3.48 -13.69
CA LEU A 167 -0.50 3.64 -12.78
C LEU A 167 -1.78 4.03 -13.52
N LEU A 168 -1.70 5.00 -14.43
CA LEU A 168 -2.85 5.45 -15.22
C LEU A 168 -3.39 4.34 -16.12
N ASN A 169 -2.50 3.66 -16.86
CA ASN A 169 -2.88 2.54 -17.73
C ASN A 169 -3.54 1.40 -16.93
N GLY A 170 -2.95 1.02 -15.80
CA GLY A 170 -3.53 -0.01 -14.94
C GLY A 170 -4.90 0.38 -14.37
N ARG A 171 -5.11 1.67 -14.07
CA ARG A 171 -6.41 2.18 -13.59
C ARG A 171 -7.47 2.14 -14.69
N ASP A 172 -7.11 2.49 -15.91
CA ASP A 172 -8.02 2.48 -17.06
C ASP A 172 -8.46 1.04 -17.39
N GLU A 173 -7.53 0.07 -17.32
CA GLU A 173 -7.83 -1.35 -17.47
C GLU A 173 -8.77 -1.87 -16.37
N ALA A 174 -8.48 -1.55 -15.11
CA ALA A 174 -9.33 -1.94 -13.97
C ALA A 174 -10.73 -1.29 -14.07
N THR A 175 -10.80 -0.01 -14.41
CA THR A 175 -12.07 0.73 -14.55
C THR A 175 -12.89 0.21 -15.73
N THR A 176 -12.25 -0.14 -16.85
CA THR A 176 -12.91 -0.77 -17.98
C THR A 176 -13.49 -2.12 -17.60
N SER A 177 -12.79 -2.89 -16.76
CA SER A 177 -13.26 -4.18 -16.26
C SER A 177 -14.49 -4.02 -15.35
N LEU A 178 -14.54 -2.96 -14.54
CA LEU A 178 -15.69 -2.61 -13.70
C LEU A 178 -16.95 -2.22 -14.48
N ARG A 179 -16.82 -1.78 -15.74
CA ARG A 179 -17.97 -1.40 -16.59
C ARG A 179 -18.66 -2.58 -17.27
N ARG A 180 -18.07 -3.78 -17.23
CA ARG A 180 -18.70 -4.98 -17.81
C ARG A 180 -19.89 -5.43 -16.94
N PRO A 181 -20.96 -6.00 -17.52
CA PRO A 181 -22.15 -6.45 -16.80
C PRO A 181 -21.90 -7.73 -15.98
N ARG A 182 -20.98 -7.64 -15.02
CA ARG A 182 -20.66 -8.68 -14.04
C ARG A 182 -20.75 -8.08 -12.64
N PRO A 183 -20.94 -8.91 -11.59
CA PRO A 183 -20.80 -8.44 -10.22
C PRO A 183 -19.44 -7.77 -10.05
N ILE A 184 -19.45 -6.56 -9.51
CA ILE A 184 -18.23 -5.81 -9.19
C ILE A 184 -17.47 -6.61 -8.13
N GLU A 185 -16.27 -7.07 -8.48
CA GLU A 185 -15.43 -7.81 -7.54
C GLU A 185 -14.79 -6.85 -6.53
N PRO A 186 -14.96 -7.06 -5.20
CA PRO A 186 -14.36 -6.19 -4.18
C PRO A 186 -12.84 -6.02 -4.30
N SER A 187 -12.14 -7.07 -4.74
CA SER A 187 -10.69 -7.05 -5.02
C SER A 187 -10.32 -6.04 -6.11
N THR A 188 -11.13 -5.94 -7.17
CA THR A 188 -10.93 -4.96 -8.25
C THR A 188 -11.17 -3.54 -7.76
N GLN A 189 -12.19 -3.33 -6.91
CA GLN A 189 -12.43 -2.03 -6.29
C GLN A 189 -11.30 -1.61 -5.36
N LEU A 190 -10.78 -2.54 -4.54
CA LEU A 190 -9.62 -2.31 -3.71
C LEU A 190 -8.39 -1.92 -4.55
N ALA A 191 -8.16 -2.61 -5.66
CA ALA A 191 -7.05 -2.28 -6.56
C ALA A 191 -7.15 -0.86 -7.14
N VAL A 192 -8.36 -0.42 -7.50
CA VAL A 192 -8.59 0.96 -7.95
C VAL A 192 -8.33 1.98 -6.84
N VAL A 193 -8.77 1.69 -5.61
CA VAL A 193 -8.51 2.55 -4.43
C VAL A 193 -7.01 2.67 -4.16
N LEU A 194 -6.29 1.55 -4.13
CA LEU A 194 -4.84 1.51 -3.95
C LEU A 194 -4.13 2.27 -5.07
N ASN A 195 -4.61 2.19 -6.31
CA ASN A 195 -4.03 2.91 -7.44
C ASN A 195 -4.16 4.44 -7.30
N HIS A 196 -5.33 4.94 -6.89
CA HIS A 196 -5.51 6.38 -6.59
C HIS A 196 -4.57 6.86 -5.49
N ALA A 197 -4.47 6.09 -4.39
CA ALA A 197 -3.58 6.42 -3.29
C ALA A 197 -2.10 6.39 -3.69
N LEU A 198 -1.73 5.42 -4.52
CA LEU A 198 -0.36 5.27 -5.00
C LEU A 198 0.04 6.39 -5.97
N GLU A 199 -0.88 6.90 -6.79
CA GLU A 199 -0.62 8.08 -7.63
C GLU A 199 -0.37 9.33 -6.79
N LEU A 200 -1.20 9.58 -5.76
CA LEU A 200 -0.99 10.67 -4.80
C LEU A 200 0.39 10.57 -4.16
N TYR A 201 0.71 9.41 -3.58
CA TYR A 201 2.01 9.15 -2.95
C TYR A 201 3.18 9.36 -3.91
N HIS A 202 3.10 8.77 -5.11
CA HIS A 202 4.18 8.82 -6.08
C HIS A 202 4.48 10.25 -6.55
N CYS A 203 3.43 11.04 -6.82
CA CYS A 203 3.61 12.43 -7.26
C CYS A 203 4.12 13.32 -6.11
N MET A 204 3.70 13.05 -4.87
CA MET A 204 4.18 13.77 -3.69
C MET A 204 5.70 13.63 -3.48
N ASN A 205 6.31 12.50 -3.86
CA ASN A 205 7.77 12.32 -3.74
C ASN A 205 8.60 13.36 -4.52
N PHE A 206 8.03 14.02 -5.52
CA PHE A 206 8.68 15.03 -6.34
C PHE A 206 8.44 16.47 -5.85
N THR A 207 7.80 16.67 -4.69
CA THR A 207 7.56 18.01 -4.11
C THR A 207 8.54 18.38 -3.00
N PHE A 208 9.24 17.41 -2.40
CA PHE A 208 10.11 17.63 -1.24
C PHE A 208 11.40 18.42 -1.53
N TYR A 209 11.92 18.37 -2.75
CA TYR A 209 13.21 18.97 -3.09
C TYR A 209 13.11 20.02 -4.21
N PRO A 210 13.74 21.20 -4.07
CA PRO A 210 13.73 22.25 -5.10
C PRO A 210 14.37 21.85 -6.44
N CYS A 211 15.21 20.81 -6.46
CA CYS A 211 15.84 20.33 -7.70
C CYS A 211 14.83 19.85 -8.75
N TRP A 212 13.57 19.64 -8.38
CA TRP A 212 12.51 19.25 -9.30
C TRP A 212 11.83 20.43 -10.01
N SER A 213 12.08 21.67 -9.60
CA SER A 213 11.39 22.85 -10.14
C SER A 213 11.70 23.11 -11.62
N THR A 214 12.87 22.72 -12.10
CA THR A 214 13.31 22.88 -13.49
C THR A 214 13.10 21.63 -14.36
N ARG A 215 12.59 20.54 -13.77
CA ARG A 215 12.46 19.23 -14.42
C ARG A 215 11.00 18.89 -14.69
N THR A 216 10.79 18.17 -15.79
CA THR A 216 9.51 17.49 -16.04
C THR A 216 9.43 16.25 -15.14
N VAL A 217 8.60 16.32 -14.11
CA VAL A 217 8.43 15.27 -13.09
C VAL A 217 6.95 14.90 -12.93
N PRO A 218 6.62 13.74 -12.35
CA PRO A 218 5.24 13.42 -11.95
C PRO A 218 4.67 14.50 -11.03
N ARG A 219 3.57 15.13 -11.45
CA ARG A 219 2.85 16.16 -10.67
C ARG A 219 1.36 16.02 -10.90
N LEU A 220 0.58 16.31 -9.87
CA LEU A 220 -0.87 16.42 -9.95
C LEU A 220 -1.28 17.88 -9.84
N THR A 221 -2.27 18.28 -10.64
CA THR A 221 -3.02 19.51 -10.43
C THR A 221 -3.94 19.35 -9.22
N GLN A 222 -4.35 20.46 -8.58
CA GLN A 222 -5.29 20.40 -7.45
C GLN A 222 -6.59 19.64 -7.82
N ARG A 223 -7.10 19.85 -9.05
CA ARG A 223 -8.27 19.14 -9.55
C ARG A 223 -8.06 17.61 -9.61
N GLU A 224 -6.87 17.16 -10.00
CA GLU A 224 -6.54 15.73 -10.01
C GLU A 224 -6.36 15.18 -8.58
N VAL A 225 -5.79 15.98 -7.67
CA VAL A 225 -5.71 15.63 -6.24
C VAL A 225 -7.11 15.44 -5.66
N ASP A 226 -7.99 16.43 -5.82
CA ASP A 226 -9.37 16.38 -5.32
C ASP A 226 -10.15 15.18 -5.90
N ALA A 227 -9.95 14.89 -7.18
CA ALA A 227 -10.56 13.73 -7.83
C ALA A 227 -10.06 12.40 -7.25
N ASN A 228 -8.76 12.27 -7.00
CA ASN A 228 -8.18 11.09 -6.34
C ASN A 228 -8.71 10.94 -4.91
N VAL A 229 -8.73 12.01 -4.10
CA VAL A 229 -9.27 12.01 -2.74
C VAL A 229 -10.74 11.59 -2.74
N ALA A 230 -11.57 12.19 -3.59
CA ALA A 230 -12.99 11.86 -3.68
C ALA A 230 -13.22 10.39 -4.08
N ALA A 231 -12.44 9.87 -5.04
CA ALA A 231 -12.53 8.49 -5.49
C ALA A 231 -12.13 7.49 -4.38
N ILE A 232 -11.05 7.78 -3.65
CA ILE A 232 -10.61 6.95 -2.50
C ILE A 232 -11.72 6.89 -1.46
N LEU A 233 -12.25 8.04 -1.02
CA LEU A 233 -13.25 8.09 0.05
C LEU A 233 -14.57 7.42 -0.35
N HIS A 234 -15.04 7.67 -1.57
CA HIS A 234 -16.28 7.07 -2.06
C HIS A 234 -16.20 5.54 -2.12
N ARG A 235 -15.13 5.00 -2.73
CA ARG A 235 -14.96 3.56 -2.89
C ARG A 235 -14.61 2.85 -1.58
N SER A 236 -13.83 3.51 -0.71
CA SER A 236 -13.54 2.98 0.63
C SER A 236 -14.80 2.86 1.47
N GLY A 237 -15.70 3.84 1.41
CA GLY A 237 -17.01 3.77 2.06
C GLY A 237 -17.82 2.54 1.62
N TRP A 238 -17.89 2.30 0.31
CA TRP A 238 -18.56 1.11 -0.23
C TRP A 238 -17.90 -0.20 0.21
N LEU A 239 -16.56 -0.29 0.13
CA LEU A 239 -15.81 -1.48 0.57
C LEU A 239 -16.04 -1.79 2.05
N LEU A 240 -16.11 -0.77 2.90
CA LEU A 240 -16.34 -0.91 4.34
C LEU A 240 -17.78 -1.31 4.67
N ALA A 241 -18.76 -0.82 3.90
CA ALA A 241 -20.17 -1.12 4.14
C ALA A 241 -20.56 -2.52 3.65
N ASP A 242 -20.17 -2.88 2.43
CA ASP A 242 -20.83 -3.94 1.66
C ASP A 242 -19.93 -5.14 1.34
N THR A 243 -18.72 -5.21 1.90
CA THR A 243 -17.76 -6.28 1.57
C THR A 243 -17.01 -6.84 2.78
N ASP A 244 -16.44 -8.03 2.59
CA ASP A 244 -15.56 -8.71 3.56
C ASP A 244 -14.07 -8.35 3.37
N ILE A 245 -13.76 -7.33 2.57
CA ILE A 245 -12.38 -6.86 2.43
C ILE A 245 -11.86 -6.39 3.79
N PRO A 246 -10.69 -6.86 4.26
CA PRO A 246 -10.14 -6.42 5.52
C PRO A 246 -9.93 -4.90 5.53
N ALA A 247 -10.64 -4.20 6.42
CA ALA A 247 -10.63 -2.74 6.49
C ALA A 247 -9.23 -2.14 6.72
N VAL A 248 -8.30 -2.90 7.32
CA VAL A 248 -6.88 -2.54 7.47
C VAL A 248 -6.19 -2.24 6.13
N LEU A 249 -6.64 -2.85 5.03
CA LEU A 249 -6.08 -2.61 3.69
C LEU A 249 -6.41 -1.20 3.15
N LEU A 250 -7.33 -0.48 3.80
CA LEU A 250 -7.72 0.88 3.44
C LEU A 250 -6.99 1.96 4.26
N LEU A 251 -6.15 1.59 5.23
CA LEU A 251 -5.44 2.57 6.06
C LEU A 251 -4.51 3.48 5.24
N PHE A 252 -3.68 2.91 4.36
CA PHE A 252 -2.81 3.71 3.50
C PHE A 252 -3.61 4.60 2.53
N PRO A 253 -4.60 4.08 1.78
CA PRO A 253 -5.42 4.94 0.93
C PRO A 253 -6.10 6.09 1.68
N VAL A 254 -6.71 5.80 2.83
CA VAL A 254 -7.42 6.82 3.62
C VAL A 254 -6.45 7.83 4.22
N ARG A 255 -5.26 7.40 4.65
CA ARG A 255 -4.18 8.32 5.07
C ARG A 255 -3.76 9.24 3.92
N MET A 256 -3.53 8.70 2.73
CA MET A 256 -3.18 9.51 1.55
C MET A 256 -4.29 10.48 1.18
N ALA A 257 -5.55 10.05 1.22
CA ALA A 257 -6.68 10.95 1.01
C ALA A 257 -6.73 12.06 2.06
N GLY A 258 -6.48 11.74 3.34
CA GLY A 258 -6.44 12.70 4.44
C GLY A 258 -5.33 13.74 4.30
N ALA A 259 -4.12 13.30 3.98
CA ALA A 259 -2.95 14.18 3.80
C ALA A 259 -3.09 15.13 2.60
N HIS A 260 -4.07 14.89 1.72
CA HIS A 260 -4.36 15.73 0.56
C HIS A 260 -5.77 16.35 0.61
N ALA A 261 -6.51 16.15 1.71
CA ALA A 261 -7.87 16.63 1.85
C ALA A 261 -7.90 18.15 2.06
N SER A 262 -8.35 18.87 1.04
CA SER A 262 -8.53 20.31 1.10
C SER A 262 -9.90 20.67 1.67
N GLY A 263 -9.90 21.39 2.78
CA GLY A 263 -11.11 21.93 3.42
C GLY A 263 -11.85 20.97 4.35
N GLN A 264 -12.70 21.56 5.18
CA GLN A 264 -13.33 20.89 6.31
C GLN A 264 -14.19 19.68 5.92
N HIS A 265 -14.99 19.80 4.86
CA HIS A 265 -15.87 18.71 4.43
C HIS A 265 -15.10 17.45 3.98
N ALA A 266 -13.98 17.61 3.28
CA ALA A 266 -13.16 16.48 2.87
C ALA A 266 -12.49 15.80 4.08
N ARG A 267 -11.98 16.60 5.03
CA ARG A 267 -11.38 16.12 6.28
C ARG A 267 -12.39 15.37 7.15
N GLU A 268 -13.62 15.88 7.28
CA GLU A 268 -14.70 15.18 7.99
C GLU A 268 -15.00 13.80 7.37
N ARG A 269 -15.09 13.72 6.05
CA ARG A 269 -15.30 12.44 5.34
C ARG A 269 -14.14 11.46 5.55
N VAL A 270 -12.91 11.95 5.67
CA VAL A 270 -11.74 11.12 6.02
C VAL A 270 -11.91 10.56 7.43
N LEU A 271 -12.22 11.41 8.42
CA LEU A 271 -12.43 11.00 9.81
C LEU A 271 -13.58 9.99 9.96
N ASP A 272 -14.67 10.16 9.21
CA ASP A 272 -15.77 9.19 9.16
C ASP A 272 -15.32 7.84 8.60
N THR A 273 -14.48 7.85 7.56
CA THR A 273 -13.93 6.62 6.97
C THR A 273 -12.98 5.91 7.94
N ILE A 274 -12.14 6.65 8.66
CA ILE A 274 -11.27 6.13 9.73
C ILE A 274 -12.11 5.51 10.85
N ARG A 275 -13.19 6.18 11.28
CA ARG A 275 -14.12 5.66 12.28
C ARG A 275 -14.76 4.35 11.86
N MET A 276 -15.13 4.19 10.59
CA MET A 276 -15.65 2.92 10.05
C MET A 276 -14.59 1.80 10.11
N ILE A 277 -13.33 2.10 9.78
CA ILE A 277 -12.23 1.13 9.90
C ILE A 277 -12.05 0.68 11.36
N ARG A 278 -12.10 1.63 12.30
CA ARG A 278 -12.06 1.36 13.75
C ARG A 278 -13.22 0.48 14.20
N GLN A 279 -14.44 0.77 13.77
CA GLN A 279 -15.64 -0.02 14.08
C GLN A 279 -15.56 -1.47 13.56
N LYS A 280 -14.81 -1.69 12.48
CA LYS A 280 -14.48 -3.04 11.96
C LYS A 280 -13.39 -3.76 12.77
N GLY A 281 -12.90 -3.17 13.87
CA GLY A 281 -11.99 -3.80 14.83
C GLY A 281 -10.51 -3.43 14.69
N PHE A 282 -10.17 -2.50 13.79
CA PHE A 282 -8.79 -2.09 13.54
C PHE A 282 -8.45 -0.80 14.29
N VAL A 283 -8.08 -0.93 15.57
CA VAL A 283 -7.74 0.20 16.48
C VAL A 283 -6.56 1.04 15.97
N VAL A 284 -5.67 0.46 15.16
CA VAL A 284 -4.57 1.18 14.49
C VAL A 284 -5.04 2.39 13.65
N ALA A 285 -6.32 2.44 13.28
CA ALA A 285 -6.93 3.60 12.64
C ALA A 285 -6.84 4.88 13.51
N ASP A 286 -6.81 4.76 14.83
CA ASP A 286 -6.65 5.90 15.75
C ASP A 286 -5.32 6.61 15.55
N ARG A 287 -4.24 5.87 15.24
CA ARG A 287 -2.94 6.47 14.96
C ARG A 287 -2.96 7.29 13.68
N ILE A 288 -3.67 6.80 12.65
CA ILE A 288 -3.87 7.54 11.40
C ILE A 288 -4.66 8.83 11.63
N GLU A 289 -5.67 8.79 12.51
CA GLU A 289 -6.44 9.99 12.90
C GLU A 289 -5.52 11.05 13.51
N VAL A 290 -4.67 10.66 14.47
CA VAL A 290 -3.70 11.54 15.12
C VAL A 290 -2.70 12.12 14.11
N ASP A 291 -2.09 11.27 13.28
CA ASP A 291 -1.13 11.70 12.26
C ASP A 291 -1.74 12.77 11.32
N LEU A 292 -3.01 12.61 10.93
CA LEU A 292 -3.68 13.56 10.05
C LEU A 292 -4.00 14.89 10.72
N HIS A 293 -4.38 14.87 12.00
CA HIS A 293 -4.56 16.09 12.76
C HIS A 293 -3.25 16.90 12.86
N GLU A 294 -2.12 16.23 13.06
CA GLU A 294 -0.79 16.86 13.05
C GLU A 294 -0.47 17.49 11.69
N VAL A 295 -0.74 16.78 10.59
CA VAL A 295 -0.55 17.29 9.22
C VAL A 295 -1.41 18.52 8.97
N TRP A 296 -2.69 18.47 9.30
CA TRP A 296 -3.62 19.58 9.07
C TRP A 296 -3.28 20.82 9.89
N ALA A 297 -2.85 20.63 11.15
CA ALA A 297 -2.40 21.73 11.99
C ALA A 297 -1.13 22.39 11.44
N TYR A 298 -0.20 21.61 10.87
CA TYR A 298 0.98 22.14 10.21
C TYR A 298 0.63 22.96 8.95
N GLU A 299 -0.30 22.47 8.12
CA GLU A 299 -0.77 23.19 6.93
C GLU A 299 -1.41 24.54 7.27
N GLU A 300 -2.23 24.57 8.33
CA GLU A 300 -2.89 25.78 8.81
C GLU A 300 -1.87 26.79 9.36
N GLY A 301 -0.90 26.33 10.15
CA GLY A 301 0.17 27.19 10.68
C GLY A 301 1.16 27.68 9.62
N ALA A 302 1.39 26.92 8.55
CA ALA A 302 2.25 27.32 7.43
C ALA A 302 1.61 28.38 6.52
N GLY A 303 0.29 28.57 6.59
CA GLY A 303 -0.43 29.63 5.87
C GLY A 303 -0.43 30.99 6.56
N GLU A 304 0.11 31.10 7.77
CA GLU A 304 0.15 32.33 8.58
C GLU A 304 1.52 33.05 8.58
N LEU A 305 2.49 32.57 7.77
CA LEU A 305 3.82 33.17 7.57
C LEU A 305 3.99 33.71 6.13
#